data_AF-A0A6N7ALR4-F1
#
_entry.id   AF-A0A6N7ALR4-F1
#
_cell.length_a   1.000
_cell.length_b   1.000
_cell.length_c   1.000
_cell.angle_alpha   90.00
_cell.angle_beta   90.00
_cell.angle_gamma   90.00
#
_symmetry.space_group_name_H-M   'P 1'
#
loop_
_entity.id
_entity.type
_entity.pdbx_description
1 polymer ?
#
loop_
_entity_poly.entity_id
_entity_poly.type
_entity_poly.pdbx_seq_one_letter_code
_entity_poly.pdbx_strand_id
1 'polypeptide(L)'
;MAALTKAVGLDDRFTPDTREEVLAIGDRYLILTDGVWREMTDARLLALASTGTGTTTGTGTAEDVARNLVTTALAAGGTDNATAVVIGRPNPAAGRG
;
A
#
# COMPACT_ATOMS: atom_id res chain seq x y z
N MET A 1 13.51 -2.02 18.41
CA MET A 1 12.44 -1.01 18.36
C MET A 1 12.85 0.06 17.35
N ALA A 2 12.02 0.35 16.35
CA ALA A 2 12.20 1.54 15.53
C ALA A 2 11.34 2.65 16.16
N ALA A 3 11.97 3.75 16.56
CA ALA A 3 11.27 4.93 17.05
C ALA A 3 11.24 5.99 15.95
N LEU A 4 10.18 6.78 15.89
CA LEU A 4 10.02 7.84 14.90
C LEU A 4 11.02 8.96 15.20
N THR A 5 11.91 9.28 14.25
CA THR A 5 12.93 10.34 14.42
C THR A 5 12.54 11.66 13.77
N LYS A 6 11.50 11.65 12.93
CA LYS A 6 10.95 12.82 12.24
C LYS A 6 9.42 12.79 12.34
N ALA A 7 8.83 13.86 12.87
CA ALA A 7 7.38 13.99 12.98
C ALA A 7 6.98 15.45 12.75
N VAL A 8 5.86 15.65 12.07
CA VAL A 8 5.25 16.98 11.93
C VAL A 8 4.80 17.44 13.32
N GLY A 9 5.18 18.66 13.71
CA GLY A 9 4.83 19.25 15.00
C GLY A 9 5.83 18.98 16.14
N LEU A 10 6.96 18.32 15.87
CA LEU A 10 8.04 18.11 16.86
C LEU A 10 9.08 19.24 16.87
N ASP A 11 9.34 19.86 15.71
CA ASP A 11 10.27 20.98 15.53
C ASP A 11 9.70 21.93 14.46
N ASP A 12 9.85 23.24 14.66
CA ASP A 12 9.42 24.29 13.73
C ASP A 12 10.19 24.25 12.40
N ARG A 13 11.34 23.57 12.36
CA ARG A 13 12.15 23.36 11.15
C ARG A 13 12.05 21.92 10.66
N PHE A 14 10.84 21.50 10.30
CA PHE A 14 10.60 20.21 9.66
C PHE A 14 10.92 20.28 8.15
N THR A 15 11.83 19.42 7.68
CA THR A 15 12.06 19.21 6.23
C THR A 15 11.64 17.80 5.86
N PRO A 16 10.58 17.63 5.02
CA PRO A 16 10.16 16.32 4.57
C PRO A 16 11.18 15.71 3.59
N ASP A 17 11.37 14.40 3.68
CA ASP A 17 12.11 13.67 2.66
C ASP A 17 11.20 13.52 1.42
N THR A 18 11.68 13.97 0.27
CA THR A 18 10.93 13.93 -1.00
C THR A 18 11.62 12.98 -1.99
N ARG A 19 10.83 12.17 -2.69
CA ARG A 19 11.29 11.34 -3.81
C ARG A 19 10.34 11.48 -4.98
N GLU A 20 10.87 11.44 -6.19
CA GLU A 20 10.12 11.41 -7.43
C GLU A 20 10.40 10.10 -8.16
N GLU A 21 9.34 9.39 -8.54
CA GLU A 21 9.44 8.06 -9.15
C GLU A 21 8.42 7.93 -10.28
N VAL A 22 8.79 7.28 -11.38
CA VAL A 22 7.91 7.11 -12.54
C VAL A 22 7.03 5.87 -12.37
N LEU A 23 5.72 6.04 -12.49
CA LEU A 23 4.75 4.93 -12.45
C LEU A 23 4.49 4.38 -13.86
N ALA A 24 5.03 3.19 -14.17
CA ALA A 24 4.80 2.55 -15.45
C ALA A 24 3.40 1.88 -15.51
N ILE A 25 2.98 1.49 -16.70
CA ILE A 25 1.70 0.81 -16.90
C ILE A 25 1.79 -0.58 -16.24
N GLY A 26 0.82 -0.90 -15.40
CA GLY A 26 0.79 -2.16 -14.63
C GLY A 26 1.38 -2.04 -13.22
N ASP A 27 2.09 -0.95 -12.92
CA ASP A 27 2.67 -0.72 -11.60
C ASP A 27 1.63 -0.22 -10.58
N ARG A 28 1.96 -0.44 -9.31
CA ARG A 28 1.17 0.01 -8.15
C ARG A 28 2.09 0.58 -7.07
N TYR A 29 1.72 1.73 -6.54
CA TYR A 29 2.26 2.27 -5.29
C TYR A 29 1.35 1.93 -4.12
N LEU A 30 1.99 1.58 -3.01
CA LEU A 30 1.35 1.32 -1.73
C LEU A 30 1.89 2.33 -0.72
N ILE A 31 0.99 3.01 -0.02
CA ILE A 31 1.32 3.87 1.12
C ILE A 31 0.60 3.28 2.32
N LEU A 32 1.37 2.76 3.27
CA LEU A 32 0.87 1.97 4.39
C LEU A 32 1.34 2.59 5.72
N THR A 33 0.50 2.52 6.75
CA THR A 33 0.94 2.77 8.12
C THR A 33 1.68 1.56 8.67
N ASP A 34 2.47 1.77 9.73
CA ASP A 34 3.21 0.72 10.42
C ASP A 34 2.32 -0.29 11.14
N GLY A 35 1.11 0.11 11.52
CA GLY A 35 0.03 -0.82 11.89
C GLY A 35 -0.35 -1.83 10.79
N VAL A 36 0.03 -1.61 9.52
CA VAL A 36 -0.20 -2.55 8.42
C VAL A 36 1.06 -3.36 8.10
N TRP A 37 2.19 -2.71 7.86
CA TRP A 37 3.38 -3.41 7.36
C TRP A 37 4.16 -4.16 8.44
N ARG A 38 4.03 -3.82 9.73
CA ARG A 38 4.74 -4.55 10.80
C ARG A 38 4.17 -5.94 11.06
N GLU A 39 2.89 -6.14 10.78
CA GLU A 39 2.18 -7.41 11.00
C GLU A 39 2.31 -8.38 9.81
N MET A 40 3.04 -8.00 8.75
CA MET A 40 3.10 -8.73 7.49
C MET A 40 4.53 -8.81 6.95
N THR A 41 4.89 -9.95 6.35
CA THR A 41 6.18 -10.05 5.65
C THR A 41 6.12 -9.35 4.29
N ASP A 42 7.27 -8.86 3.81
CA ASP A 42 7.39 -8.25 2.48
C ASP A 42 6.84 -9.14 1.37
N ALA A 43 7.09 -10.46 1.46
CA ALA A 43 6.56 -11.44 0.52
C ALA A 43 5.02 -11.48 0.51
N ARG A 44 4.38 -11.32 1.68
CA ARG A 44 2.92 -11.29 1.81
C ARG A 44 2.34 -9.98 1.28
N LEU A 45 3.00 -8.86 1.58
CA LEU A 45 2.62 -7.54 1.04
C LEU A 45 2.71 -7.54 -0.48
N LEU A 46 3.80 -8.06 -1.06
CA LEU A 46 3.97 -8.17 -2.50
C LEU A 46 2.91 -9.07 -3.13
N ALA A 47 2.64 -10.23 -2.54
CA ALA A 47 1.61 -11.14 -3.04
C ALA A 47 0.23 -10.46 -3.09
N LEU A 48 -0.15 -9.74 -2.03
CA LEU A 48 -1.41 -9.00 -1.98
C LEU A 48 -1.44 -7.84 -2.98
N ALA A 49 -0.33 -7.11 -3.11
CA ALA A 49 -0.20 -6.03 -4.09
C ALA A 49 -0.34 -6.54 -5.53
N SER A 50 0.11 -7.76 -5.80
CA SER A 50 0.01 -8.43 -7.10
C SER A 50 -1.34 -9.13 -7.32
N THR A 51 -2.19 -9.29 -6.31
CA THR A 51 -3.52 -9.85 -6.52
C THR A 51 -4.36 -8.93 -7.43
N GLY A 52 -4.92 -9.49 -8.49
CA GLY A 52 -5.78 -8.76 -9.41
C GLY A 52 -5.08 -7.86 -10.44
N THR A 53 -3.86 -8.20 -10.84
CA THR A 53 -3.24 -7.67 -12.09
C THR A 53 -3.77 -8.36 -13.35
N GLY A 54 -4.68 -9.32 -13.19
CA GLY A 54 -5.41 -10.00 -14.27
C GLY A 54 -6.65 -9.24 -14.74
N THR A 55 -7.00 -9.49 -16.00
CA THR A 55 -7.97 -8.84 -16.89
C THR A 55 -9.46 -8.79 -16.45
N THR A 56 -9.79 -8.92 -15.17
CA THR A 56 -11.17 -9.25 -14.78
C THR A 56 -11.86 -8.13 -14.01
N THR A 57 -12.89 -7.58 -14.66
CA THR A 57 -13.97 -6.76 -14.10
C THR A 57 -14.40 -7.26 -12.73
N GLY A 58 -13.98 -6.56 -11.67
CA GLY A 58 -14.55 -6.71 -10.31
C GLY A 58 -13.67 -7.34 -9.23
N THR A 59 -12.49 -7.91 -9.54
CA THR A 59 -11.58 -8.41 -8.47
C THR A 59 -10.13 -8.06 -8.82
N GLY A 60 -9.61 -6.98 -8.22
CA GLY A 60 -8.26 -6.49 -8.52
C GLY A 60 -8.11 -4.98 -8.67
N THR A 61 -9.13 -4.24 -8.27
CA THR A 61 -9.06 -2.78 -8.24
C THR A 61 -8.12 -2.33 -7.12
N ALA A 62 -7.63 -1.10 -7.20
CA ALA A 62 -6.83 -0.51 -6.12
C ALA A 62 -7.57 -0.55 -4.77
N GLU A 63 -8.90 -0.44 -4.78
CA GLU A 63 -9.75 -0.54 -3.60
C GLU A 63 -9.70 -1.95 -2.98
N ASP A 64 -9.81 -3.01 -3.79
CA ASP A 64 -9.78 -4.38 -3.29
C ASP A 64 -8.43 -4.68 -2.62
N VAL A 65 -7.34 -4.22 -3.23
CA VAL A 65 -5.99 -4.36 -2.66
C VAL A 65 -5.89 -3.60 -1.34
N ALA A 66 -6.35 -2.34 -1.28
CA ALA A 66 -6.34 -1.55 -0.06
C ALA A 66 -7.14 -2.22 1.06
N ARG A 67 -8.35 -2.71 0.74
CA ARG A 67 -9.22 -3.43 1.68
C ARG A 67 -8.54 -4.69 2.18
N ASN A 68 -7.96 -5.51 1.30
CA ASN A 68 -7.27 -6.75 1.68
C ASN A 68 -6.05 -6.50 2.56
N LEU A 69 -5.30 -5.42 2.33
CA LEU A 69 -4.16 -5.05 3.17
C LEU A 69 -4.61 -4.70 4.59
N VAL A 70 -5.65 -3.85 4.72
CA VAL A 70 -6.18 -3.46 6.04
C VAL A 70 -6.81 -4.66 6.76
N THR A 71 -7.62 -5.47 6.09
CA THR A 71 -8.26 -6.63 6.73
C THR A 71 -7.25 -7.68 7.16
N THR A 72 -6.18 -7.88 6.39
CA THR A 72 -5.11 -8.82 6.76
C THR A 72 -4.35 -8.32 8.00
N ALA A 73 -4.02 -7.02 8.07
CA ALA A 73 -3.38 -6.43 9.23
C ALA A 73 -4.25 -6.54 10.50
N LEU A 74 -5.55 -6.25 10.38
CA LEU A 74 -6.50 -6.42 11.48
C LEU A 74 -6.62 -7.88 11.94
N ALA A 75 -6.68 -8.82 11.00
CA ALA A 75 -6.78 -10.25 11.30
C ALA A 75 -5.50 -10.83 11.94
N ALA A 76 -4.34 -10.24 11.66
CA ALA A 76 -3.07 -10.61 12.28
C ALA A 76 -2.97 -10.20 13.77
N GLY A 77 -3.97 -9.49 14.29
CA GLY A 77 -4.00 -9.01 15.67
C GLY A 77 -3.52 -7.57 15.83
N GLY A 78 -3.61 -6.76 14.76
CA GLY A 78 -3.14 -5.38 14.73
C GLY A 78 -3.56 -4.59 15.96
N THR A 79 -2.57 -4.16 16.74
CA THR A 79 -2.77 -3.40 17.98
C THR A 79 -2.80 -1.89 17.75
N ASP A 80 -2.79 -1.45 16.49
CA ASP A 80 -2.65 -0.07 16.07
C ASP A 80 -3.54 0.23 14.85
N ASN A 81 -3.65 1.52 14.50
CA ASN A 81 -4.42 1.98 13.36
C ASN A 81 -3.82 1.48 12.03
N ALA A 82 -4.60 0.66 11.32
CA ALA A 82 -4.26 0.13 10.02
C ALA A 82 -4.84 1.01 8.90
N THR A 83 -3.98 1.70 8.13
CA THR A 83 -4.38 2.50 6.96
C THR A 83 -3.55 2.11 5.74
N ALA A 84 -4.22 1.95 4.59
CA ALA A 84 -3.58 1.66 3.31
C ALA A 84 -4.17 2.54 2.20
N VAL A 85 -3.29 3.13 1.39
CA VAL A 85 -3.63 3.84 0.15
C VAL A 85 -2.92 3.14 -1.00
N VAL A 86 -3.68 2.81 -2.04
CA VAL A 86 -3.19 2.12 -3.22
C VAL A 86 -3.41 3.00 -4.44
N ILE A 87 -2.34 3.26 -5.18
CA ILE A 87 -2.37 4.00 -6.43
C ILE A 87 -1.88 3.06 -7.51
N GLY A 88 -2.75 2.70 -8.44
CA GLY A 88 -2.39 1.84 -9.57
C GLY A 88 -2.51 2.60 -10.88
N ARG A 89 -1.58 2.33 -11.81
CA ARG A 89 -1.77 2.67 -13.22
C ARG A 89 -2.25 1.41 -13.95
N PRO A 90 -3.57 1.19 -14.08
CA PRO A 90 -4.08 -0.02 -14.69
C PRO A 90 -3.61 -0.12 -16.14
N ASN A 91 -3.38 -1.35 -16.60
CA ASN A 91 -3.09 -1.60 -18.01
C ASN A 91 -4.39 -1.56 -18.83
N PRO A 92 -4.58 -0.59 -19.73
CA PRO A 92 -5.80 -0.51 -20.54
C PRO A 92 -5.96 -1.68 -21.51
N ALA A 93 -4.88 -2.37 -21.88
CA ALA A 93 -4.94 -3.57 -22.72
C ALA A 93 -5.43 -4.82 -21.96
N ALA A 94 -5.42 -4.78 -20.63
CA ALA A 94 -5.92 -5.87 -19.80
C ALA A 94 -7.46 -5.91 -19.71
N GLY A 95 -8.19 -4.92 -20.23
CA GLY A 95 -9.67 -4.89 -20.14
C GLY A 95 -10.42 -5.25 -21.42
N ARG A 96 -9.72 -5.69 -22.48
CA ARG A 96 -10.33 -6.06 -23.77
C ARG A 96 -10.13 -7.55 -24.04
N GLY A 97 -10.93 -8.39 -23.40
CA GLY A 97 -11.02 -9.83 -23.62
C GLY A 97 -12.42 -10.32 -23.34
#